data_AF-A0A6I1MWP7-F1
#
_entry.id   AF-A0A6I1MWP7-F1
#
_cell.length_a   1.000
_cell.length_b   1.000
_cell.length_c   1.000
_cell.angle_alpha   90.00
_cell.angle_beta   90.00
_cell.angle_gamma   90.00
#
_symmetry.space_group_name_H-M   'P 1'
#
loop_
_entity.id
_entity.type
_entity.pdbx_description
1 polymer ?
#
loop_
_entity_poly.entity_id
_entity_poly.type
_entity_poly.pdbx_seq_one_letter_code
_entity_poly.pdbx_strand_id
1 'polypeptide(L)'
;MINEQIQHDTHHLPAASAGGNNAYYLKGCDTVQRSPSYAACLFKIVEIEAGRETDYNRECGVAIRSRQCRAVGMHQEEQLKGQALYFFPRKKAHLPMKVTGDFGVPITNLTDPALIPSDRAPVQRSAPLSKPKPAAIPDVLGLPQDGYAAAINAAIAAAPPAPAPAPAPAPAPVQATAAPVPQAKPALAAHVAPAARPALQPGETPLQYARRLAALKNPT
;
A
#
# COMPACT_ATOMS: atom_id res chain seq x y z
N MET A 1 18.72 2.28 27.42
CA MET A 1 17.92 1.59 26.39
C MET A 1 18.31 0.13 26.43
N ILE A 2 17.44 -0.74 26.94
CA ILE A 2 17.75 -2.17 27.04
C ILE A 2 17.59 -2.75 25.63
N ASN A 3 18.72 -3.07 24.99
CA ASN A 3 18.76 -3.95 23.83
C ASN A 3 18.46 -5.37 24.35
N GLU A 4 17.20 -5.66 24.64
CA GLU A 4 16.78 -7.05 24.79
C GLU A 4 17.11 -7.74 23.47
N GLN A 5 18.02 -8.72 23.53
CA GLN A 5 18.26 -9.63 22.42
C GLN A 5 16.94 -10.36 22.19
N ILE A 6 16.25 -9.95 21.13
CA ILE A 6 14.95 -10.49 20.82
C ILE A 6 15.17 -11.93 20.34
N GLN A 7 14.63 -12.89 21.09
CA GLN A 7 14.73 -14.31 20.78
C GLN A 7 14.03 -14.57 19.44
N HIS A 8 14.84 -14.86 18.41
CA HIS A 8 14.40 -15.22 17.07
C HIS A 8 14.25 -16.75 16.89
N ASP A 9 14.24 -17.50 17.99
CA ASP A 9 14.46 -18.96 18.01
C ASP A 9 13.34 -19.78 17.35
N THR A 10 12.26 -19.14 16.90
CA THR A 10 11.22 -19.82 16.12
C THR A 10 11.41 -19.48 14.64
N HIS A 11 11.86 -20.47 13.86
CA HIS A 11 11.93 -20.34 12.40
C HIS A 11 10.52 -20.17 11.83
N HIS A 12 10.17 -18.93 11.49
CA HIS A 12 8.93 -18.60 10.82
C HIS A 12 9.13 -18.55 9.30
N LEU A 13 8.09 -18.95 8.56
CA LEU A 13 8.05 -18.81 7.09
C LEU A 13 8.07 -17.32 6.71
N PRO A 14 8.66 -16.90 5.58
CA PRO A 14 8.65 -15.52 5.11
C PRO A 14 7.25 -14.89 5.03
N ALA A 15 6.23 -15.71 4.72
CA ALA A 15 4.83 -15.29 4.69
C ALA A 15 4.32 -14.81 6.06
N ALA A 16 4.90 -15.27 7.17
CA ALA A 16 4.53 -14.85 8.52
C ALA A 16 4.88 -13.37 8.78
N SER A 17 5.93 -12.84 8.14
CA SER A 17 6.31 -11.42 8.24
C SER A 17 5.24 -10.47 7.71
N ALA A 18 4.44 -10.92 6.74
CA ALA A 18 3.28 -10.20 6.22
C ALA A 18 2.04 -10.33 7.13
N GLY A 19 2.05 -11.26 8.09
CA GLY A 19 0.92 -11.48 9.00
C GLY A 19 0.69 -10.31 9.95
N GLY A 20 -0.57 -10.09 10.34
CA GLY A 20 -0.96 -9.03 11.28
C GLY A 20 -0.38 -9.17 12.70
N ASN A 21 0.19 -10.33 13.02
CA ASN A 21 0.84 -10.60 14.31
C ASN A 21 2.28 -10.07 14.39
N ASN A 22 2.83 -9.53 13.31
CA ASN A 22 4.17 -8.95 13.30
C ASN A 22 4.21 -7.58 14.04
N ALA A 23 5.18 -7.42 14.92
CA ALA A 23 5.46 -6.21 15.68
C ALA A 23 6.64 -5.40 15.12
N TYR A 24 7.24 -5.81 14.00
CA TYR A 24 8.39 -5.10 13.45
C TYR A 24 7.99 -3.77 12.80
N TYR A 25 8.69 -2.70 13.20
CA TYR A 25 8.54 -1.38 12.61
C TYR A 25 9.85 -0.93 11.97
N LEU A 26 9.74 -0.38 10.76
CA LEU A 26 10.88 0.20 10.06
C LEU A 26 11.34 1.46 10.79
N LYS A 27 12.63 1.53 11.11
CA LYS A 27 13.23 2.75 11.68
C LYS A 27 13.43 3.78 10.59
N GLY A 28 12.42 4.65 10.43
CA GLY A 28 12.40 5.71 9.41
C GLY A 28 12.06 5.18 8.02
N CYS A 29 11.14 5.87 7.36
CA CYS A 29 10.81 5.66 5.95
C CYS A 29 10.80 7.04 5.28
N ASP A 30 11.65 7.24 4.28
CA ASP A 30 11.79 8.54 3.62
C ASP A 30 10.50 8.97 2.91
N THR A 31 9.75 7.99 2.38
CA THR A 31 8.49 8.25 1.67
C THR A 31 7.34 8.64 2.60
N VAL A 32 7.17 7.95 3.73
CA VAL A 32 6.02 8.17 4.63
C VAL A 32 6.38 9.06 5.83
N GLN A 33 7.66 9.41 5.97
CA GLN A 33 8.22 10.22 7.07
C GLN A 33 7.83 9.73 8.47
N ARG A 34 7.55 8.43 8.60
CA ARG A 34 7.17 7.76 9.85
C ARG A 34 7.80 6.37 9.92
N SER A 35 7.57 5.66 11.01
CA SER A 35 7.96 4.25 11.18
C SER A 35 6.78 3.30 10.92
N PRO A 36 6.46 2.97 9.65
CA PRO A 36 5.40 2.01 9.35
C PRO A 36 5.77 0.60 9.84
N SER A 37 4.75 -0.21 10.12
CA SER A 37 4.98 -1.64 10.34
C SER A 37 5.46 -2.29 9.04
N TYR A 38 6.38 -3.24 9.17
CA TYR A 38 6.92 -3.95 8.01
C TYR A 38 5.86 -4.81 7.32
N ALA A 39 4.94 -5.42 8.09
CA ALA A 39 3.77 -6.10 7.54
C ALA A 39 2.94 -5.19 6.62
N ALA A 40 2.68 -3.93 7.02
CA ALA A 40 1.95 -2.99 6.17
C ALA A 40 2.71 -2.66 4.88
N CYS A 41 4.05 -2.63 4.92
CA CYS A 41 4.86 -2.41 3.71
C CYS A 41 4.80 -3.63 2.78
N LEU A 42 4.80 -4.85 3.32
CA LEU A 42 4.64 -6.08 2.53
C LEU A 42 3.28 -6.13 1.83
N PHE A 43 2.18 -5.75 2.50
CA PHE A 43 0.87 -5.64 1.85
C PHE A 43 0.90 -4.67 0.67
N LYS A 44 1.51 -3.50 0.84
CA LYS A 44 1.65 -2.52 -0.25
C LYS A 44 2.47 -3.04 -1.42
N ILE A 45 3.57 -3.75 -1.15
CA ILE A 45 4.40 -4.36 -2.20
C ILE A 45 3.55 -5.34 -3.02
N VAL A 46 2.80 -6.23 -2.36
CA VAL A 46 1.92 -7.20 -3.03
C VAL A 46 0.81 -6.49 -3.83
N GLU A 47 0.21 -5.43 -3.30
CA GLU A 47 -0.82 -4.66 -4.02
C GLU A 47 -0.26 -3.95 -5.25
N ILE A 48 0.92 -3.33 -5.14
CA ILE A 48 1.58 -2.63 -6.25
C ILE A 48 2.06 -3.63 -7.32
N GLU A 49 2.62 -4.76 -6.91
CA GLU A 49 2.99 -5.85 -7.84
C GLU A 49 1.76 -6.44 -8.54
N ALA A 50 0.60 -6.48 -7.87
CA ALA A 50 -0.66 -6.87 -8.45
C ALA A 50 -1.37 -5.76 -9.25
N GLY A 51 -0.76 -4.57 -9.39
CA GLY A 51 -1.31 -3.44 -10.13
C GLY A 51 -2.48 -2.72 -9.45
N ARG A 52 -2.74 -2.98 -8.16
CA ARG A 52 -3.78 -2.33 -7.35
C ARG A 52 -3.21 -1.14 -6.57
N GLU A 53 -2.57 -0.22 -7.28
CA GLU A 53 -2.01 0.98 -6.66
C GLU A 53 -3.14 1.97 -6.30
N THR A 54 -3.09 2.52 -5.09
CA THR A 54 -3.99 3.59 -4.63
C THR A 54 -3.27 4.94 -4.70
N ASP A 55 -4.00 6.02 -5.03
CA ASP A 55 -3.41 7.36 -5.19
C ASP A 55 -2.65 7.84 -3.95
N TYR A 56 -3.13 7.49 -2.76
CA TYR A 56 -2.48 7.81 -1.49
C TYR A 56 -1.07 7.20 -1.35
N ASN A 57 -0.81 6.08 -2.03
CA ASN A 57 0.46 5.35 -1.96
C ASN A 57 1.32 5.56 -3.22
N ARG A 58 1.03 6.58 -4.04
CA ARG A 58 1.74 6.81 -5.31
C ARG A 58 3.25 6.91 -5.14
N GLU A 59 3.71 7.63 -4.12
CA GLU A 59 5.15 7.76 -3.84
C GLU A 59 5.77 6.42 -3.41
N CYS A 60 5.05 5.62 -2.61
CA CYS A 60 5.47 4.26 -2.27
C CYS A 60 5.55 3.39 -3.53
N GLY A 61 4.61 3.53 -4.46
CA GLY A 61 4.60 2.83 -5.74
C GLY A 61 5.80 3.17 -6.61
N VAL A 62 6.20 4.44 -6.69
CA VAL A 62 7.44 4.86 -7.36
C VAL A 62 8.66 4.22 -6.69
N ALA A 63 8.79 4.33 -5.36
CA ALA A 63 9.94 3.79 -4.61
C ALA A 63 10.04 2.25 -4.67
N ILE A 64 8.92 1.55 -4.73
CA ILE A 64 8.87 0.08 -4.85
C ILE A 64 9.27 -0.34 -6.27
N ARG A 65 8.72 0.32 -7.30
CA ARG A 65 9.08 0.04 -8.70
C ARG A 65 10.54 0.37 -9.00
N SER A 66 11.08 1.45 -8.44
CA SER A 66 12.50 1.81 -8.57
C SER A 66 13.43 0.96 -7.69
N ARG A 67 12.90 0.01 -6.90
CA ARG A 67 13.65 -0.80 -5.92
C ARG A 67 14.41 0.03 -4.87
N GLN A 68 14.02 1.28 -4.64
CA GLN A 68 14.60 2.15 -3.61
C GLN A 68 13.95 1.96 -2.23
N CYS A 69 12.80 1.28 -2.16
CA CYS A 69 12.14 0.99 -0.89
C CYS A 69 12.94 -0.02 -0.04
N ARG A 70 13.34 0.38 1.17
CA ARG A 70 14.05 -0.49 2.13
C ARG A 70 13.31 -1.81 2.41
N ALA A 71 11.98 -1.77 2.51
CA ALA A 71 11.17 -2.96 2.77
C ALA A 71 11.28 -4.01 1.64
N VAL A 72 11.53 -3.57 0.39
CA VAL A 72 11.74 -4.50 -0.73
C VAL A 72 13.04 -5.28 -0.57
N GLY A 73 14.14 -4.61 -0.19
CA GLY A 73 15.41 -5.28 0.08
C GLY A 73 15.30 -6.28 1.24
N MET A 74 14.66 -5.86 2.33
CA MET A 74 14.39 -6.73 3.48
C MET A 74 13.55 -7.96 3.11
N HIS A 75 12.55 -7.79 2.24
CA HIS A 75 11.72 -8.91 1.79
C HIS A 75 12.51 -9.89 0.93
N GLN A 76 13.39 -9.40 0.06
CA GLN A 76 14.28 -10.24 -0.73
C GLN A 76 15.24 -11.03 0.16
N GLU A 77 15.78 -10.43 1.21
CA GLU A 77 16.61 -11.13 2.19
C GLU A 77 15.87 -12.26 2.90
N GLU A 78 14.61 -12.06 3.28
CA GLU A 78 13.76 -13.10 3.86
C GLU A 78 13.46 -14.23 2.86
N GLN A 79 13.18 -13.88 1.60
CA GLN A 79 12.97 -14.87 0.54
C GLN A 79 14.24 -15.69 0.26
N LEU A 80 15.41 -15.04 0.20
CA LEU A 80 16.69 -15.70 -0.05
C LEU A 80 17.08 -16.66 1.08
N LYS A 81 16.80 -16.29 2.32
CA LYS A 81 17.07 -17.17 3.48
C LYS A 81 15.96 -18.18 3.73
N GLY A 82 14.81 -18.06 3.06
CA GLY A 82 13.64 -18.90 3.30
C GLY A 82 13.06 -18.77 4.71
N GLN A 83 13.36 -17.67 5.41
CA GLN A 83 13.01 -17.46 6.81
C GLN A 83 12.58 -16.01 7.04
N ALA A 84 11.60 -15.82 7.93
CA ALA A 84 11.13 -14.51 8.36
C ALA A 84 12.08 -13.89 9.39
N LEU A 85 13.11 -13.19 8.90
CA LEU A 85 14.11 -12.48 9.70
C LEU A 85 13.51 -11.31 10.49
N TYR A 86 12.49 -10.67 9.92
CA TYR A 86 11.89 -9.45 10.45
C TYR A 86 10.51 -9.69 11.05
N PHE A 87 10.27 -10.91 11.56
CA PHE A 87 9.06 -11.25 12.28
C PHE A 87 9.29 -11.19 13.79
N PHE A 88 8.49 -10.35 14.44
CA PHE A 88 8.46 -10.21 15.88
C PHE A 88 7.06 -10.54 16.36
N PRO A 89 6.84 -11.70 17.03
CA PRO A 89 5.52 -12.04 17.49
C PRO A 89 5.06 -11.01 18.52
N ARG A 90 3.92 -10.36 18.28
CA ARG A 90 3.23 -9.61 19.34
C ARG A 90 2.87 -10.61 20.43
N LYS A 91 3.53 -10.53 21.59
CA LYS A 91 3.03 -11.19 22.80
C LYS A 91 1.59 -10.71 22.96
N LYS A 92 0.63 -11.62 22.83
CA LYS A 92 -0.76 -11.32 23.14
C LYS A 92 -0.75 -10.96 24.61
N ALA A 93 -0.74 -9.66 24.91
CA ALA A 93 -1.07 -9.21 26.24
C ALA A 93 -2.51 -9.65 26.44
N HIS A 94 -2.70 -10.81 27.04
CA HIS A 94 -3.92 -11.11 27.78
C HIS A 94 -3.91 -10.12 28.94
N LEU A 95 -4.20 -8.85 28.64
CA LEU A 95 -4.64 -7.92 29.65
C LEU A 95 -5.89 -8.58 30.21
N PRO A 96 -5.89 -9.04 31.47
CA PRO A 96 -7.14 -9.37 32.09
C PRO A 96 -7.88 -8.04 32.15
N MET A 97 -8.74 -7.75 31.18
CA MET A 97 -9.82 -6.80 31.37
C MET A 97 -10.68 -7.44 32.44
N LYS A 98 -10.27 -7.29 33.71
CA LYS A 98 -11.20 -7.29 34.81
C LYS A 98 -12.11 -6.13 34.48
N VAL A 99 -13.31 -6.45 34.02
CA VAL A 99 -14.43 -5.53 33.91
C VAL A 99 -14.87 -5.19 35.34
N THR A 100 -13.96 -4.71 36.17
CA THR A 100 -14.27 -4.00 37.41
C THR A 100 -14.51 -2.58 36.96
N GLY A 101 -15.76 -2.31 36.59
CA GLY A 101 -16.20 -0.99 36.21
C GLY A 101 -16.10 -0.04 37.39
N ASP A 102 -15.06 0.79 37.41
CA ASP A 102 -15.07 2.03 38.20
C ASP A 102 -15.89 3.13 37.49
N PHE A 103 -16.38 2.87 36.27
CA PHE A 103 -17.61 3.45 35.71
C PHE A 103 -18.64 2.34 35.62
N GLY A 104 -19.27 2.02 36.75
CA GLY A 104 -20.11 0.84 36.98
C GLY A 104 -21.37 0.72 36.12
N VAL A 105 -21.22 0.47 34.81
CA VAL A 105 -22.28 -0.11 33.98
C VAL A 105 -21.69 -1.26 33.17
N PRO A 106 -22.07 -2.53 33.47
CA PRO A 106 -21.70 -3.66 32.63
C PRO A 106 -22.44 -3.54 31.30
N ILE A 107 -21.70 -3.41 30.19
CA ILE A 107 -22.25 -3.61 28.83
C ILE A 107 -22.30 -5.12 28.56
N THR A 108 -23.03 -5.84 29.39
CA THR A 108 -23.47 -7.21 29.15
C THR A 108 -24.84 -7.29 29.80
N ASN A 109 -25.89 -7.39 28.99
CA ASN A 109 -27.30 -7.47 29.38
C ASN A 109 -28.00 -6.12 29.62
N LEU A 110 -28.29 -5.37 28.54
CA LEU A 110 -29.40 -4.39 28.56
C LEU A 110 -30.79 -5.03 28.43
N THR A 111 -30.87 -6.35 28.42
CA THR A 111 -32.13 -7.10 28.49
C THR A 111 -31.97 -8.19 29.51
N ASP A 112 -32.68 -8.05 30.63
CA ASP A 112 -32.88 -9.10 31.61
C ASP A 112 -33.53 -10.31 30.90
N PRO A 113 -32.92 -11.51 30.90
CA PRO A 113 -33.49 -12.68 30.21
C PRO A 113 -34.85 -13.11 30.79
N ALA A 114 -35.22 -12.64 31.99
CA ALA A 114 -36.54 -12.84 32.58
C ALA A 114 -37.64 -11.94 31.96
N LEU A 115 -37.27 -10.88 31.23
CA LEU A 115 -38.19 -9.97 30.55
C LEU A 115 -38.42 -10.35 29.06
N ILE A 116 -37.85 -11.47 28.61
CA ILE A 116 -38.08 -12.00 27.26
C ILE A 116 -39.17 -13.07 27.38
N PRO A 117 -40.39 -12.86 26.84
CA PRO A 117 -41.43 -13.88 26.86
C PRO A 117 -40.97 -15.11 26.05
N SER A 118 -40.86 -16.27 26.70
CA SER A 118 -40.44 -17.54 26.09
C SER A 118 -41.45 -18.13 25.09
N ASP A 119 -42.65 -17.56 24.96
CA ASP A 119 -43.70 -18.04 24.06
C ASP A 119 -43.75 -17.28 22.72
N ARG A 120 -42.60 -17.13 22.05
CA ARG A 120 -42.60 -16.79 20.62
C ARG A 120 -42.47 -18.04 19.77
N ALA A 121 -43.62 -18.49 19.28
CA ALA A 121 -43.70 -19.46 18.18
C ALA A 121 -42.79 -19.03 17.01
N PRO A 122 -42.15 -19.98 16.31
CA PRO A 122 -41.26 -19.67 15.20
C PRO A 122 -42.03 -18.94 14.10
N VAL A 123 -41.75 -17.65 13.92
CA VAL A 123 -42.33 -16.85 12.85
C VAL A 123 -41.76 -17.35 11.52
N GLN A 124 -42.62 -17.97 10.72
CA GLN A 124 -42.32 -18.31 9.32
C GLN A 124 -41.84 -17.04 8.60
N ARG A 125 -40.68 -17.13 7.94
CA ARG A 125 -40.17 -16.08 7.05
C ARG A 125 -41.18 -15.84 5.93
N SER A 126 -41.97 -14.80 6.06
CA SER A 126 -42.69 -14.19 4.94
C SER A 126 -41.69 -13.39 4.10
N ALA A 127 -41.92 -13.40 2.78
CA ALA A 127 -41.15 -12.77 1.72
C ALA A 127 -40.72 -11.30 2.01
N PRO A 128 -39.66 -10.80 1.34
CA PRO A 128 -39.07 -9.49 1.66
C PRO A 128 -40.10 -8.36 1.48
N LEU A 129 -40.41 -7.70 2.59
CA LEU A 129 -41.20 -6.48 2.63
C LEU A 129 -40.42 -5.35 1.95
N SER A 130 -40.99 -4.80 0.87
CA SER A 130 -40.53 -3.57 0.24
C SER A 130 -40.56 -2.43 1.26
N LYS A 131 -39.39 -1.90 1.61
CA LYS A 131 -39.27 -0.74 2.50
C LYS A 131 -39.86 0.50 1.80
N PRO A 132 -40.76 1.27 2.41
CA PRO A 132 -41.12 2.57 1.89
C PRO A 132 -39.92 3.52 1.99
N LYS A 133 -39.65 4.22 0.88
CA LYS A 133 -38.63 5.25 0.73
C LYS A 133 -38.85 6.33 1.80
N PRO A 134 -37.83 6.71 2.60
CA PRO A 134 -38.01 7.78 3.58
C PRO A 134 -38.32 9.08 2.84
N ALA A 135 -39.38 9.77 3.30
CA ALA A 135 -39.72 11.10 2.86
C ALA A 135 -38.53 12.04 3.15
N ALA A 136 -38.17 12.85 2.16
CA ALA A 136 -37.20 13.91 2.34
C ALA A 136 -37.72 14.86 3.42
N ILE A 137 -36.82 15.28 4.31
CA ILE A 137 -37.04 16.42 5.19
C ILE A 137 -36.41 17.63 4.48
N PRO A 138 -37.20 18.58 3.96
CA PRO A 138 -36.67 19.91 3.69
C PRO A 138 -37.61 20.96 4.30
N ASP A 139 -37.30 21.48 5.50
CA ASP A 139 -37.83 22.81 5.87
C ASP A 139 -37.21 23.47 7.11
N VAL A 140 -35.96 23.18 7.47
CA VAL A 140 -35.32 23.83 8.64
C VAL A 140 -34.30 24.89 8.26
N LEU A 141 -33.88 25.00 6.99
CA LEU A 141 -32.79 25.91 6.62
C LEU A 141 -33.00 26.74 5.34
N GLY A 142 -34.20 26.75 4.74
CA GLY A 142 -34.49 27.61 3.59
C GLY A 142 -33.57 27.41 2.38
N LEU A 143 -32.97 26.22 2.21
CA LEU A 143 -32.18 25.92 1.02
C LEU A 143 -33.13 25.62 -0.16
N PRO A 144 -32.85 26.16 -1.36
CA PRO A 144 -33.62 25.84 -2.55
C PRO A 144 -33.64 24.32 -2.81
N GLN A 145 -34.82 23.79 -3.13
CA GLN A 145 -35.10 22.35 -3.27
C GLN A 145 -34.27 21.64 -4.35
N ASP A 146 -33.60 22.40 -5.22
CA ASP A 146 -32.79 21.82 -6.30
C ASP A 146 -31.46 21.22 -5.81
N GLY A 147 -31.15 21.42 -4.51
CA GLY A 147 -30.03 20.78 -3.85
C GLY A 147 -28.66 21.25 -4.36
N TYR A 148 -27.62 20.84 -3.63
CA TYR A 148 -26.23 21.20 -3.93
C TYR A 148 -25.79 20.80 -5.36
N ALA A 149 -26.38 19.74 -5.91
CA ALA A 149 -26.06 19.27 -7.26
C ALA A 149 -26.51 20.24 -8.37
N ALA A 150 -27.68 20.88 -8.24
CA ALA A 150 -28.14 21.86 -9.22
C ALA A 150 -27.31 23.15 -9.19
N ALA A 151 -26.86 23.57 -7.99
CA ALA A 151 -25.97 24.72 -7.84
C ALA A 151 -24.61 24.49 -8.53
N ILE A 152 -24.05 23.28 -8.42
CA ILE A 152 -22.82 22.91 -9.13
C ILE A 152 -23.04 22.95 -10.65
N ASN A 153 -24.13 22.37 -11.14
CA ASN A 153 -24.41 22.32 -12.57
C ASN A 153 -24.66 23.72 -13.15
N ALA A 154 -25.32 24.61 -12.42
CA ALA A 154 -25.50 26.01 -12.81
C ALA A 154 -24.16 26.77 -12.83
N ALA A 155 -23.28 26.54 -11.85
CA ALA A 155 -21.95 27.14 -11.81
C ALA A 155 -21.06 26.68 -12.98
N ILE A 156 -21.16 25.41 -13.37
CA ILE A 156 -20.44 24.87 -14.55
C ILE A 156 -21.00 25.47 -15.84
N ALA A 157 -22.32 25.62 -15.96
CA ALA A 157 -22.96 26.21 -17.14
C ALA A 157 -22.68 27.72 -17.29
N ALA A 158 -22.47 28.44 -16.19
CA ALA A 158 -22.16 29.87 -16.19
C ALA A 158 -20.66 30.18 -16.37
N ALA A 159 -19.79 29.17 -16.41
CA ALA A 159 -18.36 29.39 -16.61
C ALA A 159 -18.08 29.84 -18.06
N PRO A 160 -17.49 31.04 -18.27
CA PRO A 160 -17.11 31.47 -19.61
C PRO A 160 -16.00 30.56 -20.18
N PRO A 161 -15.99 30.33 -21.50
CA PRO A 161 -14.95 29.52 -22.13
C PRO A 161 -13.57 30.13 -21.88
N ALA A 162 -12.62 29.27 -21.50
CA ALA A 162 -11.24 29.67 -21.25
C ALA A 162 -10.66 30.38 -22.49
N PRO A 163 -9.97 31.53 -22.31
CA PRO A 163 -9.33 32.21 -23.42
C PRO A 163 -8.28 31.30 -24.06
N ALA A 164 -8.23 31.33 -25.40
CA ALA A 164 -7.32 30.51 -26.18
C ALA A 164 -5.86 30.70 -25.72
N PRO A 165 -5.07 29.61 -25.62
CA PRO A 165 -3.68 29.71 -25.23
C PRO A 165 -2.90 30.56 -26.24
N ALA A 166 -2.18 31.57 -25.74
CA ALA A 166 -1.29 32.38 -26.55
C ALA A 166 -0.21 31.50 -27.22
N PRO A 167 0.20 31.82 -28.47
CA PRO A 167 1.23 31.06 -29.15
C PRO A 167 2.55 31.11 -28.38
N ALA A 168 3.16 29.94 -28.20
CA ALA A 168 4.43 29.77 -27.51
C ALA A 168 5.55 30.57 -28.20
N PRO A 169 6.42 31.27 -27.46
CA PRO A 169 7.60 31.91 -28.03
C PRO A 169 8.58 30.87 -28.59
N ALA A 170 9.15 31.19 -29.75
CA ALA A 170 10.06 30.34 -30.50
C ALA A 170 11.29 29.91 -29.67
N PRO A 171 11.80 28.66 -29.85
CA PRO A 171 12.98 28.20 -29.14
C PRO A 171 14.22 28.96 -29.61
N ALA A 172 14.91 29.62 -28.68
CA ALA A 172 16.23 30.17 -28.91
C ALA A 172 17.26 29.04 -29.13
N PRO A 173 18.23 29.20 -30.04
CA PRO A 173 19.25 28.20 -30.29
C PRO A 173 20.21 28.12 -29.10
N VAL A 174 20.20 26.99 -28.39
CA VAL A 174 21.18 26.71 -27.34
C VAL A 174 22.52 26.42 -28.01
N GLN A 175 23.46 27.35 -27.85
CA GLN A 175 24.85 27.19 -28.26
C GLN A 175 25.51 26.09 -27.41
N ALA A 176 26.16 25.15 -28.10
CA ALA A 176 26.99 24.13 -27.49
C ALA A 176 28.27 24.77 -26.92
N THR A 177 28.34 24.89 -25.60
CA THR A 177 29.62 25.13 -24.90
C THR A 177 30.21 23.80 -24.46
N ALA A 178 31.36 23.49 -25.02
CA ALA A 178 32.19 22.35 -24.69
C ALA A 178 33.00 22.58 -23.40
N ALA A 179 33.33 21.44 -22.77
CA ALA A 179 34.41 21.18 -21.78
C ALA A 179 34.11 21.41 -20.28
N PRO A 180 34.83 20.77 -19.33
CA PRO A 180 35.85 19.70 -19.47
C PRO A 180 35.60 18.44 -18.60
N VAL A 181 36.33 17.39 -18.96
CA VAL A 181 36.48 16.10 -18.26
C VAL A 181 37.16 16.28 -16.89
N PRO A 182 36.63 15.72 -15.78
CA PRO A 182 37.42 15.46 -14.59
C PRO A 182 37.93 14.01 -14.58
N GLN A 183 39.23 13.91 -14.37
CA GLN A 183 40.05 12.70 -14.31
C GLN A 183 39.67 11.78 -13.15
N ALA A 184 39.81 10.48 -13.41
CA ALA A 184 39.66 9.39 -12.48
C ALA A 184 40.69 9.39 -11.34
N LYS A 185 40.28 8.88 -10.18
CA LYS A 185 41.14 8.15 -9.23
C LYS A 185 40.45 6.83 -8.87
N PRO A 186 41.17 5.69 -8.87
CA PRO A 186 40.59 4.39 -8.57
C PRO A 186 40.60 4.14 -7.05
N ALA A 187 39.46 3.72 -6.51
CA ALA A 187 39.38 3.14 -5.18
C ALA A 187 38.88 1.70 -5.30
N LEU A 188 39.71 0.80 -4.79
CA LEU A 188 39.52 -0.63 -4.63
C LEU A 188 38.25 -0.92 -3.81
N ALA A 189 37.28 -1.65 -4.38
CA ALA A 189 36.37 -2.51 -3.62
C ALA A 189 35.72 -3.53 -4.57
N ALA A 190 36.10 -4.78 -4.40
CA ALA A 190 35.54 -5.92 -5.10
C ALA A 190 34.04 -6.08 -4.78
N HIS A 191 33.20 -5.87 -5.80
CA HIS A 191 31.85 -6.42 -5.83
C HIS A 191 31.71 -7.31 -7.06
N VAL A 192 31.31 -8.54 -6.79
CA VAL A 192 31.01 -9.62 -7.73
C VAL A 192 30.15 -9.09 -8.87
N ALA A 193 30.69 -9.13 -10.09
CA ALA A 193 29.97 -8.78 -11.30
C ALA A 193 28.77 -9.72 -11.48
N PRO A 194 27.55 -9.22 -11.72
CA PRO A 194 26.50 -10.07 -12.26
C PRO A 194 26.97 -10.59 -13.63
N ALA A 195 26.82 -11.90 -13.86
CA ALA A 195 27.19 -12.54 -15.11
C ALA A 195 26.69 -11.70 -16.30
N ALA A 196 27.63 -11.19 -17.09
CA ALA A 196 27.36 -10.28 -18.18
C ALA A 196 26.36 -10.93 -19.14
N ARG A 197 25.19 -10.32 -19.31
CA ARG A 197 24.24 -10.75 -20.35
C ARG A 197 24.95 -10.62 -21.70
N PRO A 198 24.92 -11.64 -22.57
CA PRO A 198 25.52 -11.53 -23.88
C PRO A 198 24.88 -10.38 -24.65
N ALA A 199 25.70 -9.56 -25.31
CA ALA A 199 25.22 -8.43 -26.11
C ALA A 199 24.38 -8.91 -27.30
N LEU A 200 23.52 -8.03 -27.81
CA LEU A 200 22.76 -8.26 -29.04
C LEU A 200 23.76 -8.38 -30.20
N GLN A 201 23.62 -9.39 -31.06
CA GLN A 201 24.47 -9.46 -32.25
C GLN A 201 23.99 -8.45 -33.32
N PRO A 202 24.89 -7.92 -34.16
CA PRO A 202 24.51 -7.03 -35.26
C PRO A 202 23.51 -7.73 -36.19
N GLY A 203 22.32 -7.14 -36.37
CA GLY A 203 21.25 -7.69 -37.21
C GLY A 203 20.31 -8.68 -36.51
N GLU A 204 20.49 -8.96 -35.22
CA GLU A 204 19.62 -9.84 -34.45
C GLU A 204 18.32 -9.11 -34.07
N THR A 205 17.17 -9.73 -34.36
CA THR A 205 15.88 -9.20 -33.91
C THR A 205 15.69 -9.45 -32.40
N PRO A 206 14.95 -8.59 -31.68
CA PRO A 206 14.69 -8.79 -30.25
C PRO A 206 14.10 -10.17 -29.90
N LEU A 207 13.30 -10.73 -30.82
CA LEU A 207 12.68 -12.05 -30.67
C LEU A 207 13.71 -13.20 -30.78
N GLN A 208 14.70 -13.08 -31.66
CA GLN A 208 15.79 -14.06 -31.77
C GLN A 208 16.70 -14.03 -30.53
N TYR A 209 16.99 -12.83 -30.02
CA TYR A 209 17.75 -12.66 -28.80
C TYR A 209 17.09 -13.34 -27.59
N ALA A 210 15.78 -13.20 -27.43
CA ALA A 210 15.02 -13.84 -26.36
C ALA A 210 15.06 -15.38 -26.45
N ARG A 211 14.96 -15.94 -27.66
CA ARG A 211 15.06 -17.39 -27.89
C ARG A 211 16.45 -17.93 -27.53
N ARG A 212 17.51 -17.18 -27.85
CA ARG A 212 18.90 -17.56 -27.50
C ARG A 212 19.12 -17.55 -25.99
N LEU A 213 18.59 -16.55 -25.28
CA LEU A 213 18.66 -16.50 -23.82
C LEU A 213 17.89 -17.65 -23.16
N ALA A 214 16.76 -18.06 -23.73
CA ALA A 214 15.98 -19.20 -23.24
C ALA A 214 16.74 -20.53 -23.41
N ALA A 215 17.42 -20.73 -24.55
CA ALA A 215 18.24 -21.91 -24.80
C ALA A 215 19.44 -22.03 -23.84
N LEU A 216 20.09 -20.91 -23.51
CA LEU A 216 21.19 -20.89 -22.54
C LEU A 216 20.76 -21.22 -21.11
N LYS A 217 19.49 -21.03 -20.77
CA LYS A 217 18.97 -21.26 -19.42
C LYS A 217 18.60 -22.72 -19.14
N ASN A 218 18.40 -23.53 -20.18
CA ASN A 218 18.01 -24.95 -20.08
C ASN A 218 18.96 -25.85 -20.91
N PRO A 219 20.23 -26.03 -20.50
CA PRO A 219 21.05 -27.09 -21.08
C PRO A 219 20.48 -28.45 -20.63
N THR A 220 20.11 -29.28 -21.60
CA THR A 220 19.73 -30.69 -21.41
C THR A 220 20.86 -31.51 -20.82
#